data_AF-A0A316Q264-F1
#
_entry.id   AF-A0A316Q264-F1
#
_cell.length_a   1.000
_cell.length_b   1.000
_cell.length_c   1.000
_cell.angle_alpha   90.00
_cell.angle_beta   90.00
_cell.angle_gamma   90.00
#
_symmetry.space_group_name_H-M   'P 1'
#
loop_
_entity.id
_entity.type
_entity.pdbx_description
1 polymer ?
#
loop_
_entity_poly.entity_id
_entity_poly.type
_entity_poly.pdbx_seq_one_letter_code
_entity_poly.pdbx_strand_id
1 'polypeptide(L)'
;MKQKITITAICLAIVLLAAKVIMSDDIVNAKESRKTDTVQILSRDEILNAQEADYKNVSYVKWQEYDASDATVQDGVIPVNLLSDEIYCSMNLPSESRSNEMIQMNRDNGKIMSGMTQKQSSIVGIGAIYSTAGADLPDRFTLCIGKIKTFAYLDSIDNWAIIDEQPYPDGVYLYKMPWTEHKSKKCNNIQYYSDHVEISLTKEEFTSYALHFWGKRKAVDRKDVRYVACAYDFWIKETGNDGKFTAAIGIDAKDKKGSSASIVQLFSSRGMQVTSQKRTQWGQTIPNAEYDPVYDGYVLKLLYDKWWSDSK
;
A
#
# COMPACT_ATOMS: atom_id res chain seq x y z
N MET A 1 3.09 -23.15 -41.29
CA MET A 1 3.48 -22.89 -39.89
C MET A 1 2.28 -23.21 -39.00
N LYS A 2 2.30 -24.31 -38.26
CA LYS A 2 1.23 -24.66 -37.30
C LYS A 2 1.61 -24.05 -35.94
N GLN A 3 0.81 -23.12 -35.44
CA GLN A 3 0.95 -22.53 -34.12
C GLN A 3 0.85 -23.62 -33.05
N LYS A 4 1.92 -23.80 -32.26
CA LYS A 4 1.87 -24.55 -31.01
C LYS A 4 1.20 -23.65 -29.97
N ILE A 5 -0.11 -23.80 -29.81
CA ILE A 5 -0.81 -23.26 -28.64
C ILE A 5 -0.36 -24.13 -27.47
N THR A 6 0.44 -23.55 -26.58
CA THR A 6 1.01 -24.23 -25.42
C THR A 6 -0.12 -24.60 -24.46
N ILE A 7 -0.17 -25.87 -24.03
CA ILE A 7 -1.20 -26.46 -23.16
C ILE A 7 -1.48 -25.58 -21.91
N THR A 8 -0.48 -24.86 -21.41
CA THR A 8 -0.59 -23.92 -20.27
C THR A 8 -1.56 -22.76 -20.52
N ALA A 9 -1.62 -22.21 -21.74
CA ALA A 9 -2.53 -21.11 -22.07
C ALA A 9 -4.00 -21.56 -22.10
N ILE A 10 -4.23 -22.82 -22.48
CA ILE A 10 -5.55 -23.46 -22.47
C ILE A 10 -5.99 -23.72 -21.03
N CYS A 11 -5.08 -24.19 -20.15
CA CYS A 11 -5.38 -24.39 -18.73
C CYS A 11 -5.75 -23.09 -18.01
N LEU A 12 -5.04 -21.98 -18.28
CA LEU A 12 -5.34 -20.68 -17.65
C LEU A 12 -6.72 -20.16 -18.08
N ALA A 13 -7.06 -20.30 -19.36
CA ALA A 13 -8.36 -19.90 -19.89
C ALA A 13 -9.51 -20.75 -19.31
N ILE A 14 -9.29 -22.05 -19.09
CA ILE A 14 -10.30 -22.94 -18.50
C ILE A 14 -10.53 -22.61 -17.02
N VAL A 15 -9.47 -22.29 -16.25
CA VAL A 15 -9.62 -21.86 -14.85
C VAL A 15 -10.38 -20.52 -14.76
N LEU A 16 -10.08 -19.57 -15.66
CA LEU A 16 -10.78 -18.28 -15.73
C LEU A 16 -12.26 -18.43 -16.14
N LEU A 17 -12.57 -19.33 -17.08
CA LEU A 17 -13.96 -19.63 -17.45
C LEU A 17 -14.71 -20.37 -16.33
N ALA A 18 -14.07 -21.32 -15.65
CA ALA A 18 -14.69 -22.06 -14.56
C ALA A 18 -15.01 -21.14 -13.36
N ALA A 19 -14.12 -20.20 -13.03
CA ALA A 19 -14.40 -19.16 -12.03
C ALA A 19 -15.62 -18.31 -12.44
N LYS A 20 -15.74 -17.95 -13.71
CA LYS A 20 -16.85 -17.15 -14.23
C LYS A 20 -18.21 -17.86 -14.19
N VAL A 21 -18.23 -19.18 -14.45
CA VAL A 21 -19.47 -19.99 -14.46
C VAL A 21 -19.92 -20.37 -13.05
N ILE A 22 -19.00 -20.72 -12.15
CA ILE A 22 -19.35 -21.00 -10.74
C ILE A 22 -19.90 -19.74 -10.06
N MET A 23 -19.37 -18.57 -10.39
CA MET A 23 -19.82 -17.31 -9.79
C MET A 23 -21.12 -16.75 -10.39
N SER A 24 -21.50 -17.11 -11.62
CA SER A 24 -22.78 -16.63 -12.19
C SER A 24 -24.00 -17.29 -11.55
N ASP A 25 -23.89 -18.55 -11.12
CA ASP A 25 -25.02 -19.27 -10.51
C ASP A 25 -25.27 -18.83 -9.05
N ASP A 26 -24.24 -18.40 -8.32
CA ASP A 26 -24.37 -17.86 -6.96
C ASP A 26 -24.94 -16.43 -6.94
N ILE A 27 -24.64 -15.60 -7.96
CA ILE A 27 -25.13 -14.21 -8.03
C ILE A 27 -26.65 -14.15 -8.31
N VAL A 28 -27.21 -15.13 -9.01
CA VAL A 28 -28.64 -15.13 -9.35
C VAL A 28 -29.52 -15.45 -8.13
N ASN A 29 -29.01 -16.16 -7.12
CA ASN A 29 -29.76 -16.49 -5.90
C ASN A 29 -29.61 -15.48 -4.75
N ALA A 30 -28.74 -14.47 -4.86
CA ALA A 30 -28.52 -13.47 -3.82
C ALA A 30 -29.48 -12.25 -3.88
N LYS A 31 -30.45 -12.24 -4.79
CA LYS A 31 -31.36 -11.09 -5.00
C LYS A 31 -32.59 -11.01 -4.08
N GLU A 32 -32.76 -11.95 -3.14
CA GLU A 32 -33.86 -11.93 -2.16
C GLU A 32 -33.38 -11.98 -0.70
N SER A 33 -32.78 -10.90 -0.22
CA SER A 33 -33.13 -10.30 1.08
C SER A 33 -32.38 -8.98 1.25
N ARG A 34 -33.03 -7.84 1.05
CA ARG A 34 -32.51 -6.57 1.57
C ARG A 34 -32.71 -6.58 3.09
N LYS A 35 -31.74 -7.16 3.82
CA LYS A 35 -31.55 -6.84 5.24
C LYS A 35 -31.27 -5.34 5.31
N THR A 36 -31.89 -4.66 6.26
CA THR A 36 -31.48 -3.31 6.65
C THR A 36 -29.99 -3.31 6.94
N ASP A 37 -29.22 -2.50 6.24
CA ASP A 37 -27.79 -2.38 6.49
C ASP A 37 -27.54 -1.93 7.93
N THR A 38 -26.98 -2.83 8.72
CA THR A 38 -26.66 -2.61 10.13
C THR A 38 -25.24 -2.10 10.26
N VAL A 39 -25.06 -1.00 10.98
CA VAL A 39 -23.76 -0.35 11.21
C VAL A 39 -23.41 -0.41 12.69
N GLN A 40 -22.22 -0.91 13.01
CA GLN A 40 -21.65 -0.86 14.37
C GLN A 40 -20.63 0.29 14.45
N ILE A 41 -20.79 1.18 15.42
CA ILE A 41 -19.81 2.25 15.67
C ILE A 41 -18.73 1.71 16.62
N LEU A 42 -17.47 1.95 16.29
CA LEU A 42 -16.29 1.47 17.01
C LEU A 42 -15.31 2.62 17.24
N SER A 43 -14.67 2.63 18.41
CA SER A 43 -13.49 3.45 18.67
C SER A 43 -12.31 3.02 17.80
N ARG A 44 -11.26 3.84 17.78
CA ARG A 44 -10.00 3.52 17.08
C ARG A 44 -9.43 2.14 17.45
N ASP A 45 -9.34 1.83 18.74
CA ASP A 45 -8.73 0.59 19.19
C ASP A 45 -9.60 -0.61 18.83
N GLU A 46 -10.92 -0.48 18.92
CA GLU A 46 -11.86 -1.53 18.52
C GLU A 46 -11.80 -1.82 17.02
N ILE A 47 -11.81 -0.78 16.17
CA ILE A 47 -11.80 -1.00 14.71
C ILE A 47 -10.47 -1.55 14.18
N LEU A 48 -9.34 -1.23 14.83
CA LEU A 48 -8.04 -1.81 14.47
C LEU A 48 -7.92 -3.30 14.80
N ASN A 49 -8.71 -3.78 15.77
CA ASN A 49 -8.72 -5.18 16.19
C ASN A 49 -9.95 -5.95 15.66
N ALA A 50 -10.87 -5.28 14.97
CA ALA A 50 -12.09 -5.85 14.42
C ALA A 50 -11.79 -6.99 13.45
N GLN A 51 -12.44 -8.14 13.64
CA GLN A 51 -12.40 -9.26 12.70
C GLN A 51 -13.80 -9.56 12.17
N GLU A 52 -13.91 -10.01 10.92
CA GLU A 52 -15.19 -10.36 10.29
C GLU A 52 -16.06 -11.29 11.17
N ALA A 53 -15.43 -12.26 11.83
CA ALA A 53 -16.07 -13.26 12.68
C ALA A 53 -16.83 -12.65 13.89
N ASP A 54 -16.47 -11.45 14.32
CA ASP A 54 -17.08 -10.76 15.47
C ASP A 54 -18.43 -10.11 15.11
N TYR A 55 -18.76 -10.02 13.82
CA TYR A 55 -19.80 -9.15 13.27
C TYR A 55 -20.84 -9.89 12.40
N LYS A 56 -21.25 -11.10 12.81
CA LYS A 56 -22.14 -11.99 12.02
C LYS A 56 -23.47 -11.39 11.52
N ASN A 57 -23.97 -10.35 12.17
CA ASN A 57 -25.21 -9.65 11.82
C ASN A 57 -25.01 -8.15 11.62
N VAL A 58 -23.78 -7.73 11.35
CA VAL A 58 -23.42 -6.34 11.08
C VAL A 58 -22.88 -6.28 9.65
N SER A 59 -23.34 -5.31 8.86
CA SER A 59 -22.92 -5.16 7.47
C SER A 59 -21.66 -4.30 7.39
N TYR A 60 -21.58 -3.27 8.25
CA TYR A 60 -20.51 -2.29 8.26
C TYR A 60 -20.07 -1.97 9.69
N VAL A 61 -18.77 -1.71 9.85
CA VAL A 61 -18.25 -1.01 11.04
C VAL A 61 -17.91 0.42 10.68
N LYS A 62 -18.10 1.36 11.60
CA LYS A 62 -17.78 2.77 11.42
C LYS A 62 -16.81 3.23 12.50
N TRP A 63 -15.70 3.82 12.06
CA TRP A 63 -14.77 4.49 12.96
C TRP A 63 -15.41 5.76 13.54
N GLN A 64 -15.60 5.78 14.85
CA GLN A 64 -16.29 6.84 15.58
C GLN A 64 -15.62 8.21 15.42
N GLU A 65 -14.29 8.25 15.54
CA GLU A 65 -13.49 9.48 15.51
C GLU A 65 -13.06 9.89 14.10
N TYR A 66 -13.66 9.30 13.06
CA TYR A 66 -13.34 9.63 11.69
C TYR A 66 -13.67 11.10 11.38
N ASP A 67 -12.65 11.88 11.02
CA ASP A 67 -12.78 13.26 10.59
C ASP A 67 -12.85 13.34 9.05
N ALA A 68 -14.05 13.66 8.54
CA ALA A 68 -14.33 13.78 7.11
C ALA A 68 -13.85 15.11 6.49
N SER A 69 -13.04 15.90 7.20
CA SER A 69 -12.76 17.32 6.91
C SER A 69 -12.10 17.63 5.55
N ASP A 70 -11.61 16.64 4.81
CA ASP A 70 -10.84 16.85 3.56
C ASP A 70 -11.37 16.07 2.35
N ALA A 71 -12.68 16.13 2.03
CA ALA A 71 -13.23 15.62 0.75
C ALA A 71 -12.62 14.27 0.29
N THR A 72 -12.36 13.37 1.24
CA THR A 72 -11.64 12.15 0.97
C THR A 72 -12.62 11.13 0.39
N VAL A 73 -12.14 10.27 -0.50
CA VAL A 73 -12.96 9.15 -1.01
C VAL A 73 -13.29 8.11 0.08
N GLN A 74 -12.59 8.16 1.22
CA GLN A 74 -12.82 7.31 2.38
C GLN A 74 -13.81 8.02 3.31
N ASP A 75 -14.69 7.27 3.94
CA ASP A 75 -15.78 7.80 4.80
C ASP A 75 -15.76 7.21 6.22
N GLY A 76 -14.72 6.43 6.54
CA GLY A 76 -14.57 5.75 7.82
C GLY A 76 -15.55 4.59 8.02
N VAL A 77 -16.28 4.17 6.97
CA VAL A 77 -17.21 3.05 6.99
C VAL A 77 -16.56 1.87 6.24
N ILE A 78 -16.45 0.73 6.92
CA ILE A 78 -15.77 -0.45 6.41
C ILE A 78 -16.78 -1.60 6.33
N PRO A 79 -17.01 -2.17 5.14
CA PRO A 79 -17.78 -3.40 5.01
C PRO A 79 -17.12 -4.52 5.82
N VAL A 80 -17.91 -5.24 6.62
CA VAL A 80 -17.41 -6.28 7.53
C VAL A 80 -16.63 -7.38 6.77
N ASN A 81 -17.07 -7.73 5.56
CA ASN A 81 -16.41 -8.70 4.69
C ASN A 81 -15.07 -8.22 4.09
N LEU A 82 -14.71 -6.93 4.26
CA LEU A 82 -13.43 -6.38 3.83
C LEU A 82 -12.44 -6.17 4.99
N LEU A 83 -12.81 -6.52 6.24
CA LEU A 83 -11.92 -6.36 7.40
C LEU A 83 -10.62 -7.16 7.29
N SER A 84 -10.64 -8.26 6.53
CA SER A 84 -9.48 -9.11 6.26
C SER A 84 -8.70 -8.73 4.99
N ASP A 85 -9.21 -7.78 4.19
CA ASP A 85 -8.57 -7.32 2.97
C ASP A 85 -7.49 -6.28 3.31
N GLU A 86 -6.23 -6.72 3.35
CA GLU A 86 -5.09 -5.87 3.70
C GLU A 86 -4.88 -4.67 2.76
N ILE A 87 -5.34 -4.75 1.51
CA ILE A 87 -5.21 -3.69 0.51
C ILE A 87 -6.30 -2.64 0.72
N TYR A 88 -7.54 -3.07 0.94
CA TYR A 88 -8.64 -2.15 1.29
C TYR A 88 -8.35 -1.46 2.63
N CYS A 89 -7.98 -2.24 3.64
CA CYS A 89 -7.72 -1.77 5.00
C CYS A 89 -6.53 -0.81 5.09
N SER A 90 -5.53 -0.91 4.18
CA SER A 90 -4.39 0.02 4.19
C SER A 90 -4.76 1.47 3.89
N MET A 91 -5.90 1.68 3.23
CA MET A 91 -6.44 3.00 2.91
C MET A 91 -7.59 3.40 3.84
N ASN A 92 -8.35 2.45 4.37
CA ASN A 92 -9.61 2.72 5.06
C ASN A 92 -9.57 2.61 6.59
N LEU A 93 -8.65 1.84 7.17
CA LEU A 93 -8.49 1.81 8.63
C LEU A 93 -7.72 3.05 9.13
N PRO A 94 -7.93 3.44 10.40
CA PRO A 94 -7.04 4.37 11.06
C PRO A 94 -5.60 3.84 11.09
N SER A 95 -4.66 4.75 11.26
CA SER A 95 -3.23 4.44 11.39
C SER A 95 -2.98 3.66 12.69
N GLU A 96 -2.18 2.62 12.66
CA GLU A 96 -1.81 1.87 13.88
C GLU A 96 -0.87 2.70 14.74
N SER A 97 0.02 3.44 14.08
CA SER A 97 0.95 4.37 14.70
C SER A 97 1.13 5.59 13.79
N ARG A 98 1.58 6.72 14.35
CA ARG A 98 1.78 7.97 13.60
C ARG A 98 3.09 8.61 14.00
N SER A 99 3.76 9.24 13.05
CA SER A 99 4.84 10.20 13.34
C SER A 99 4.28 11.59 13.62
N ASN A 100 5.10 12.49 14.15
CA ASN A 100 4.72 13.89 14.33
C ASN A 100 4.31 14.54 12.99
N GLU A 101 4.97 14.17 11.90
CA GLU A 101 4.63 14.65 10.55
C GLU A 101 3.22 14.21 10.14
N MET A 102 2.88 12.94 10.37
CA MET A 102 1.56 12.42 10.04
C MET A 102 0.46 13.10 10.85
N ILE A 103 0.71 13.37 12.14
CA ILE A 103 -0.21 14.11 13.00
C ILE A 103 -0.42 15.53 12.46
N GLN A 104 0.66 16.24 12.13
CA GLN A 104 0.59 17.60 11.58
C GLN A 104 -0.16 17.66 10.23
N MET A 105 -0.04 16.62 9.41
CA MET A 105 -0.70 16.53 8.11
C MET A 105 -2.12 15.92 8.16
N ASN A 106 -2.66 15.67 9.34
CA ASN A 106 -3.94 14.97 9.54
C ASN A 106 -4.01 13.65 8.72
N ARG A 107 -2.91 12.90 8.70
CA ARG A 107 -2.81 11.59 8.02
C ARG A 107 -3.19 10.49 8.98
N ASP A 108 -4.45 10.50 9.40
CA ASP A 108 -4.95 9.50 10.33
C ASP A 108 -5.39 8.20 9.64
N ASN A 109 -5.67 8.25 8.34
CA ASN A 109 -5.91 7.10 7.46
C ASN A 109 -5.26 7.34 6.08
N GLY A 110 -5.54 6.46 5.12
CA GLY A 110 -5.12 6.67 3.74
C GLY A 110 -5.92 7.79 3.05
N LYS A 111 -5.25 8.54 2.18
CA LYS A 111 -5.84 9.59 1.36
C LYS A 111 -5.44 9.40 -0.10
N ILE A 112 -6.41 9.33 -0.98
CA ILE A 112 -6.18 9.60 -2.41
C ILE A 112 -5.99 11.10 -2.54
N MET A 113 -4.87 11.50 -3.14
CA MET A 113 -4.49 12.90 -3.23
C MET A 113 -4.89 13.46 -4.59
N SER A 114 -3.93 13.60 -5.50
CA SER A 114 -4.16 14.20 -6.82
C SER A 114 -3.97 13.17 -7.91
N GLY A 115 -4.77 13.27 -8.97
CA GLY A 115 -4.56 12.50 -10.19
C GLY A 115 -3.37 13.02 -11.00
N MET A 116 -2.85 12.19 -11.90
CA MET A 116 -1.87 12.61 -12.89
C MET A 116 -2.47 13.66 -13.84
N THR A 117 -1.74 14.74 -14.11
CA THR A 117 -2.08 15.71 -15.17
C THR A 117 -1.35 15.34 -16.47
N GLN A 118 -1.58 16.10 -17.55
CA GLN A 118 -0.88 15.91 -18.82
C GLN A 118 0.65 16.04 -18.74
N LYS A 119 1.19 16.59 -17.64
CA LYS A 119 2.64 16.73 -17.43
C LYS A 119 3.31 15.43 -17.00
N GLN A 120 2.61 14.60 -16.21
CA GLN A 120 3.17 13.37 -15.68
C GLN A 120 3.09 12.25 -16.71
N SER A 121 4.21 11.53 -16.88
CA SER A 121 4.37 10.43 -17.86
C SER A 121 5.15 9.25 -17.28
N SER A 122 5.38 9.27 -15.97
CA SER A 122 6.05 8.20 -15.24
C SER A 122 5.56 8.16 -13.81
N ILE A 123 5.63 6.97 -13.21
CA ILE A 123 5.33 6.75 -11.80
C ILE A 123 6.50 6.04 -11.11
N VAL A 124 6.59 6.20 -9.79
CA VAL A 124 7.54 5.48 -8.94
C VAL A 124 6.90 5.22 -7.57
N GLY A 125 6.91 3.96 -7.14
CA GLY A 125 6.54 3.60 -5.77
C GLY A 125 7.56 4.15 -4.77
N ILE A 126 7.08 4.76 -3.70
CA ILE A 126 7.89 5.34 -2.63
C ILE A 126 7.46 4.79 -1.28
N GLY A 127 8.40 4.69 -0.36
CA GLY A 127 8.14 4.36 1.04
C GLY A 127 8.89 5.29 1.99
N ALA A 128 8.38 5.41 3.20
CA ALA A 128 9.04 6.13 4.27
C ALA A 128 8.86 5.41 5.61
N ILE A 129 9.91 5.42 6.43
CA ILE A 129 9.85 5.02 7.83
C ILE A 129 10.25 6.21 8.69
N TYR A 130 9.40 6.53 9.66
CA TYR A 130 9.56 7.62 10.61
C TYR A 130 9.69 7.07 12.02
N SER A 131 10.22 7.88 12.94
CA SER A 131 9.98 7.67 14.37
C SER A 131 8.49 7.83 14.68
N THR A 132 7.95 6.91 15.47
CA THR A 132 6.59 7.06 16.02
C THR A 132 6.58 8.23 17.02
N ALA A 133 5.52 9.03 16.99
CA ALA A 133 5.34 10.16 17.89
C ALA A 133 5.37 9.70 19.35
N GLY A 134 6.18 10.36 20.18
CA GLY A 134 6.34 10.03 21.60
C GLY A 134 7.13 8.75 21.91
N ALA A 135 7.57 8.01 20.89
CA ALA A 135 8.36 6.80 21.11
C ALA A 135 9.83 7.13 21.41
N ASP A 136 10.39 6.49 22.44
CA ASP A 136 11.83 6.54 22.69
C ASP A 136 12.57 5.59 21.75
N LEU A 137 13.45 6.14 20.90
CA LEU A 137 14.24 5.36 19.96
C LEU A 137 15.37 4.59 20.67
N PRO A 138 15.65 3.34 20.26
CA PRO A 138 16.81 2.60 20.74
C PRO A 138 18.12 3.25 20.26
N ASP A 139 19.20 3.10 21.03
CA ASP A 139 20.51 3.67 20.69
C ASP A 139 21.02 3.20 19.33
N ARG A 140 20.73 1.95 18.99
CA ARG A 140 21.06 1.30 17.71
C ARG A 140 19.92 0.40 17.27
N PHE A 141 19.66 0.36 15.98
CA PHE A 141 18.62 -0.48 15.38
C PHE A 141 18.91 -0.75 13.91
N THR A 142 18.25 -1.77 13.37
CA THR A 142 18.36 -2.15 11.96
C THR A 142 16.98 -2.24 11.33
N LEU A 143 16.68 -1.30 10.43
CA LEU A 143 15.46 -1.35 9.61
C LEU A 143 15.71 -2.24 8.40
N CYS A 144 14.78 -3.13 8.13
CA CYS A 144 14.86 -4.06 7.01
C CYS A 144 13.75 -3.70 6.01
N ILE A 145 14.12 -3.53 4.74
CA ILE A 145 13.17 -3.26 3.66
C ILE A 145 13.29 -4.36 2.61
N GLY A 146 12.20 -5.09 2.39
CA GLY A 146 12.12 -6.15 1.39
C GLY A 146 11.62 -5.63 0.05
N LYS A 147 11.03 -6.54 -0.72
CA LYS A 147 10.52 -6.25 -2.06
C LYS A 147 9.63 -5.01 -2.09
N ILE A 148 9.74 -4.23 -3.16
CA ILE A 148 8.83 -3.13 -3.48
C ILE A 148 8.26 -3.35 -4.88
N LYS A 149 6.94 -3.24 -5.01
CA LYS A 149 6.26 -3.37 -6.30
C LYS A 149 5.31 -2.20 -6.53
N THR A 150 5.27 -1.74 -7.77
CA THR A 150 4.32 -0.73 -8.25
C THR A 150 3.45 -1.36 -9.32
N PHE A 151 2.15 -1.13 -9.24
CA PHE A 151 1.13 -1.66 -10.13
C PHE A 151 0.32 -0.53 -10.75
N ALA A 152 -0.26 -0.79 -11.92
CA ALA A 152 -1.28 0.06 -12.52
C ALA A 152 -2.40 -0.81 -13.08
N TYR A 153 -3.63 -0.37 -12.88
CA TYR A 153 -4.77 -0.88 -13.62
C TYR A 153 -4.79 -0.19 -14.99
N LEU A 154 -4.73 -0.98 -16.05
CA LEU A 154 -4.61 -0.49 -17.41
C LEU A 154 -5.91 -0.75 -18.20
N ASP A 155 -6.52 0.30 -18.74
CA ASP A 155 -7.75 0.24 -19.52
C ASP A 155 -7.61 -0.65 -20.76
N SER A 156 -6.44 -0.66 -21.38
CA SER A 156 -6.13 -1.44 -22.59
C SER A 156 -6.19 -2.96 -22.39
N ILE A 157 -6.03 -3.44 -21.16
CA ILE A 157 -6.10 -4.87 -20.80
C ILE A 157 -7.19 -5.17 -19.77
N ASP A 158 -7.90 -4.15 -19.31
CA ASP A 158 -8.96 -4.22 -18.28
C ASP A 158 -8.49 -4.98 -17.02
N ASN A 159 -7.23 -4.76 -16.60
CA ASN A 159 -6.60 -5.51 -15.52
C ASN A 159 -5.37 -4.82 -14.92
N TRP A 160 -4.92 -5.31 -13.78
CA TRP A 160 -3.69 -4.93 -13.10
C TRP A 160 -2.44 -5.46 -13.83
N ALA A 161 -1.46 -4.58 -14.00
CA ALA A 161 -0.13 -4.91 -14.49
C ALA A 161 0.94 -4.52 -13.47
N ILE A 162 1.99 -5.33 -13.39
CA ILE A 162 3.23 -4.99 -12.66
C ILE A 162 3.99 -3.95 -13.50
N ILE A 163 4.16 -2.75 -12.94
CA ILE A 163 4.89 -1.64 -13.56
C ILE A 163 6.35 -1.69 -13.15
N ASP A 164 6.59 -1.88 -11.84
CA ASP A 164 7.93 -2.06 -11.27
C ASP A 164 7.92 -3.18 -10.22
N GLU A 165 9.02 -3.92 -10.17
CA GLU A 165 9.27 -4.99 -9.20
C GLU A 165 10.76 -5.02 -8.88
N GLN A 166 11.12 -4.83 -7.61
CA GLN A 166 12.50 -4.91 -7.12
C GLN A 166 12.56 -5.76 -5.83
N PRO A 167 13.63 -6.56 -5.62
CA PRO A 167 13.84 -7.32 -4.37
C PRO A 167 13.97 -6.44 -3.13
N TYR A 168 14.37 -5.18 -3.33
CA TYR A 168 14.47 -4.14 -2.32
C TYR A 168 14.49 -2.79 -3.06
N PRO A 169 14.31 -1.65 -2.37
CA PRO A 169 14.31 -0.34 -3.02
C PRO A 169 15.60 -0.02 -3.79
N ASP A 170 15.47 0.67 -4.93
CA ASP A 170 16.59 1.09 -5.78
C ASP A 170 17.41 2.22 -5.13
N GLY A 171 16.79 3.00 -4.24
CA GLY A 171 17.46 4.02 -3.44
C GLY A 171 16.91 4.10 -2.02
N VAL A 172 17.79 4.34 -1.05
CA VAL A 172 17.48 4.49 0.38
C VAL A 172 18.32 5.61 1.00
N TYR A 173 17.66 6.61 1.57
CA TYR A 173 18.28 7.83 2.09
C TYR A 173 17.63 8.28 3.39
N LEU A 174 18.38 9.03 4.20
CA LEU A 174 17.82 9.76 5.32
C LEU A 174 17.44 11.16 4.86
N TYR A 175 16.16 11.51 4.97
CA TYR A 175 15.64 12.84 4.68
C TYR A 175 15.40 13.61 5.97
N LYS A 176 15.89 14.84 6.02
CA LYS A 176 15.71 15.70 7.20
C LYS A 176 14.25 16.13 7.29
N MET A 177 13.68 16.01 8.48
CA MET A 177 12.32 16.46 8.78
C MET A 177 12.33 17.89 9.33
N PRO A 178 11.29 18.71 9.03
CA PRO A 178 10.15 18.41 8.13
C PRO A 178 10.57 18.34 6.66
N TRP A 179 9.75 17.72 5.80
CA TRP A 179 10.06 17.50 4.37
C TRP A 179 10.43 18.78 3.60
N THR A 180 9.98 19.95 4.07
CA THR A 180 10.26 21.28 3.53
C THR A 180 11.74 21.69 3.63
N GLU A 181 12.55 20.98 4.42
CA GLU A 181 14.00 21.21 4.48
C GLU A 181 14.72 20.78 3.19
N HIS A 182 14.14 19.85 2.41
CA HIS A 182 14.69 19.34 1.15
C HIS A 182 16.17 18.88 1.24
N LYS A 183 16.59 18.39 2.41
CA LYS A 183 17.95 17.88 2.67
C LYS A 183 17.92 16.37 2.86
N SER A 184 18.83 15.67 2.19
CA SER A 184 19.02 14.24 2.37
C SER A 184 20.49 13.86 2.46
N LYS A 185 20.76 12.73 3.10
CA LYS A 185 22.08 12.10 3.18
C LYS A 185 21.94 10.59 2.92
N LYS A 186 23.01 9.98 2.42
CA LYS A 186 23.07 8.51 2.27
C LYS A 186 23.16 7.85 3.65
N CYS A 187 22.63 6.65 3.77
CA CYS A 187 22.88 5.82 4.95
C CYS A 187 24.29 5.23 4.85
N ASN A 188 25.04 5.23 5.95
CA ASN A 188 26.43 4.78 5.95
C ASN A 188 26.57 3.27 6.03
N ASN A 189 25.63 2.59 6.69
CA ASN A 189 25.68 1.16 6.95
C ASN A 189 24.47 0.46 6.32
N ILE A 190 24.65 -0.02 5.10
CA ILE A 190 23.64 -0.75 4.32
C ILE A 190 24.22 -2.11 3.93
N GLN A 191 23.50 -3.17 4.26
CA GLN A 191 23.81 -4.54 3.84
C GLN A 191 22.71 -5.07 2.94
N TYR A 192 23.10 -5.57 1.76
CA TYR A 192 22.17 -6.08 0.75
C TYR A 192 22.12 -7.60 0.79
N TYR A 193 20.90 -8.14 0.73
CA TYR A 193 20.61 -9.56 0.60
C TYR A 193 19.83 -9.81 -0.70
N SER A 194 19.50 -11.06 -1.01
CA SER A 194 18.79 -11.40 -2.25
C SER A 194 17.37 -10.86 -2.32
N ASP A 195 16.73 -10.66 -1.16
CA ASP A 195 15.30 -10.41 -1.00
C ASP A 195 14.99 -9.21 -0.10
N HIS A 196 16.01 -8.55 0.45
CA HIS A 196 15.88 -7.35 1.27
C HIS A 196 17.19 -6.59 1.43
N VAL A 197 17.09 -5.42 2.05
CA VAL A 197 18.22 -4.60 2.50
C VAL A 197 18.08 -4.31 4.00
N GLU A 198 19.19 -4.40 4.72
CA GLU A 198 19.31 -4.02 6.13
C GLU A 198 20.02 -2.67 6.25
N ILE A 199 19.41 -1.73 6.96
CA ILE A 199 19.95 -0.39 7.22
C ILE A 199 20.15 -0.23 8.72
N SER A 200 21.40 -0.30 9.18
CA SER A 200 21.73 -0.11 10.59
C SER A 200 21.98 1.37 10.88
N LEU A 201 21.31 1.89 11.90
CA LEU A 201 21.30 3.30 12.27
C LEU A 201 21.44 3.45 13.78
N THR A 202 21.90 4.62 14.19
CA THR A 202 21.85 5.07 15.59
C THR A 202 20.67 6.01 15.82
N LYS A 203 20.27 6.15 17.10
CA LYS A 203 19.30 7.16 17.54
C LYS A 203 19.68 8.56 17.06
N GLU A 204 20.95 8.94 17.20
CA GLU A 204 21.44 10.26 16.81
C GLU A 204 21.31 10.50 15.30
N GLU A 205 21.66 9.51 14.47
CA GLU A 205 21.58 9.64 13.01
C GLU A 205 20.15 9.80 12.50
N PHE A 206 19.18 9.19 13.19
CA PHE A 206 17.79 9.12 12.79
C PHE A 206 16.90 10.19 13.44
N THR A 207 17.33 10.76 14.57
CA THR A 207 16.60 11.85 15.22
C THR A 207 16.45 13.02 14.25
N SER A 208 15.20 13.45 14.02
CA SER A 208 14.84 14.47 13.03
C SER A 208 15.03 14.06 11.56
N TYR A 209 15.12 12.77 11.27
CA TYR A 209 15.14 12.22 9.92
C TYR A 209 14.01 11.20 9.73
N ALA A 210 13.67 10.94 8.47
CA ALA A 210 12.92 9.78 8.03
C ALA A 210 13.78 8.97 7.06
N LEU A 211 13.67 7.63 7.12
CA LEU A 211 14.18 6.79 6.04
C LEU A 211 13.22 6.95 4.87
N HIS A 212 13.74 7.31 3.70
CA HIS A 212 12.95 7.46 2.47
C HIS A 212 13.57 6.65 1.35
N PHE A 213 12.73 5.96 0.60
CA PHE A 213 13.19 5.01 -0.41
C PHE A 213 12.18 4.87 -1.55
N TRP A 214 12.66 4.36 -2.67
CA TRP A 214 11.87 4.24 -3.90
C TRP A 214 12.19 2.99 -4.72
N GLY A 215 11.18 2.51 -5.46
CA GLY A 215 11.38 1.56 -6.55
C GLY A 215 11.96 2.25 -7.80
N LYS A 216 11.97 1.57 -8.94
CA LYS A 216 12.40 2.21 -10.19
C LYS A 216 11.29 3.04 -10.80
N ARG A 217 11.66 4.23 -11.27
CA ARG A 217 10.75 5.07 -12.06
C ARG A 217 10.48 4.41 -13.41
N LYS A 218 9.19 4.29 -13.76
CA LYS A 218 8.74 3.67 -15.01
C LYS A 218 7.83 4.61 -15.77
N ALA A 219 8.00 4.64 -17.09
CA ALA A 219 7.10 5.38 -17.95
C ALA A 219 5.72 4.70 -17.98
N VAL A 220 4.66 5.49 -18.04
CA VAL A 220 3.28 5.02 -18.18
C VAL A 220 2.52 5.92 -19.14
N ASP A 221 1.57 5.35 -19.88
CA ASP A 221 0.59 6.16 -20.60
C ASP A 221 -0.53 6.54 -19.64
N ARG A 222 -0.57 7.83 -19.26
CA ARG A 222 -1.59 8.38 -18.37
C ARG A 222 -3.02 8.13 -18.89
N LYS A 223 -3.23 8.04 -20.21
CA LYS A 223 -4.57 7.77 -20.76
C LYS A 223 -5.01 6.33 -20.57
N ASP A 224 -4.07 5.43 -20.32
CA ASP A 224 -4.32 4.01 -20.13
C ASP A 224 -4.39 3.63 -18.64
N VAL A 225 -3.79 4.44 -17.75
CA VAL A 225 -3.80 4.18 -16.30
C VAL A 225 -5.08 4.68 -15.65
N ARG A 226 -5.90 3.76 -15.13
CA ARG A 226 -7.09 4.07 -14.35
C ARG A 226 -6.78 4.26 -12.86
N TYR A 227 -6.11 3.26 -12.26
CA TYR A 227 -5.66 3.30 -10.86
C TYR A 227 -4.21 2.85 -10.75
N VAL A 228 -3.60 3.15 -9.60
CA VAL A 228 -2.27 2.66 -9.25
C VAL A 228 -2.27 2.08 -7.84
N ALA A 229 -1.35 1.16 -7.59
CA ALA A 229 -1.10 0.59 -6.27
C ALA A 229 0.40 0.40 -6.06
N CYS A 230 0.83 0.43 -4.80
CA CYS A 230 2.21 0.14 -4.41
C CYS A 230 2.19 -0.73 -3.15
N ALA A 231 3.20 -1.59 -3.03
CA ALA A 231 3.46 -2.33 -1.81
C ALA A 231 4.94 -2.50 -1.52
N TYR A 232 5.31 -2.54 -0.25
CA TYR A 232 6.64 -2.98 0.17
C TYR A 232 6.64 -3.77 1.47
N ASP A 233 7.62 -4.67 1.62
CA ASP A 233 7.87 -5.41 2.85
C ASP A 233 8.79 -4.62 3.79
N PHE A 234 8.52 -4.67 5.09
CA PHE A 234 9.33 -3.99 6.11
C PHE A 234 9.26 -4.68 7.48
N TRP A 235 10.34 -4.53 8.25
CA TRP A 235 10.42 -4.93 9.67
C TRP A 235 11.62 -4.27 10.35
N ILE A 236 11.70 -4.41 11.68
CA ILE A 236 12.91 -4.12 12.45
C ILE A 236 13.59 -5.43 12.87
N LYS A 237 14.92 -5.51 12.77
CA LYS A 237 15.64 -6.76 13.05
C LYS A 237 15.59 -7.14 14.53
N GLU A 238 15.70 -6.15 15.40
CA GLU A 238 15.81 -6.38 16.84
C GLU A 238 14.43 -6.51 17.50
N THR A 239 14.20 -7.65 18.16
CA THR A 239 13.02 -7.89 18.99
C THR A 239 12.98 -6.91 20.17
N GLY A 240 11.81 -6.32 20.46
CA GLY A 240 11.63 -5.34 21.54
C GLY A 240 11.58 -3.88 21.08
N ASN A 241 11.79 -3.63 19.79
CA ASN A 241 11.65 -2.30 19.17
C ASN A 241 10.33 -2.11 18.41
N ASP A 242 9.35 -2.99 18.63
CA ASP A 242 8.03 -2.90 18.01
C ASP A 242 7.36 -1.57 18.37
N GLY A 243 6.80 -0.89 17.37
CA GLY A 243 6.10 0.38 17.53
C GLY A 243 6.96 1.62 17.72
N LYS A 244 8.28 1.48 17.75
CA LYS A 244 9.20 2.63 17.77
C LYS A 244 9.21 3.40 16.46
N PHE A 245 8.82 2.76 15.36
CA PHE A 245 8.78 3.33 14.03
C PHE A 245 7.42 3.16 13.37
N THR A 246 7.11 4.07 12.45
CA THR A 246 5.88 4.08 11.64
C THR A 246 6.25 4.06 10.16
N ALA A 247 5.71 3.10 9.43
CA ALA A 247 5.84 2.95 7.99
C ALA A 247 4.70 3.68 7.25
N ALA A 248 5.02 4.28 6.11
CA ALA A 248 4.08 4.88 5.18
C ALA A 248 4.49 4.58 3.72
N ILE A 249 3.54 4.63 2.80
CA ILE A 249 3.77 4.39 1.37
C ILE A 249 3.08 5.46 0.52
N GLY A 250 3.54 5.59 -0.72
CA GLY A 250 2.92 6.43 -1.74
C GLY A 250 3.39 6.05 -3.14
N ILE A 251 2.89 6.79 -4.11
CA ILE A 251 3.43 6.83 -5.47
C ILE A 251 3.62 8.29 -5.86
N ASP A 252 4.80 8.60 -6.40
CA ASP A 252 5.05 9.86 -7.08
C ASP A 252 4.85 9.68 -8.58
N ALA A 253 4.04 10.55 -9.18
CA ALA A 253 4.01 10.75 -10.61
C ALA A 253 4.93 11.91 -11.01
N LYS A 254 5.72 11.71 -12.07
CA LYS A 254 6.76 12.67 -12.51
C LYS A 254 6.68 12.93 -14.00
N ASP A 255 7.14 14.11 -14.42
CA ASP A 255 7.37 14.40 -15.83
C ASP A 255 8.53 13.56 -16.42
N LYS A 256 8.70 13.63 -17.74
CA LYS A 256 9.74 12.89 -18.46
C LYS A 256 11.17 13.22 -17.96
N LYS A 257 11.38 14.44 -17.45
CA LYS A 257 12.68 14.88 -16.94
C LYS A 257 12.92 14.42 -15.49
N GLY A 258 11.87 14.06 -14.76
CA GLY A 258 11.92 13.79 -13.33
C GLY A 258 12.11 15.02 -12.47
N SER A 259 11.71 16.20 -12.96
CA SER A 259 11.90 17.44 -12.21
C SER A 259 11.08 17.44 -10.92
N SER A 260 11.68 17.87 -9.81
CA SER A 260 10.99 18.00 -8.52
C SER A 260 9.77 18.93 -8.60
N ALA A 261 9.80 19.93 -9.50
CA ALA A 261 8.67 20.84 -9.74
C ALA A 261 7.47 20.18 -10.43
N SER A 262 7.60 18.93 -10.87
CA SER A 262 6.55 18.16 -11.55
C SER A 262 6.01 17.00 -10.71
N ILE A 263 6.55 16.80 -9.51
CA ILE A 263 6.16 15.68 -8.65
C ILE A 263 4.74 15.90 -8.16
N VAL A 264 3.89 14.91 -8.39
CA VAL A 264 2.56 14.82 -7.81
C VAL A 264 2.48 13.51 -7.05
N GLN A 265 2.26 13.58 -5.74
CA GLN A 265 1.98 12.40 -4.95
C GLN A 265 0.52 11.97 -5.21
N LEU A 266 0.33 10.71 -5.61
CA LEU A 266 -0.97 10.20 -6.01
C LEU A 266 -1.84 9.78 -4.82
N PHE A 267 -1.20 9.26 -3.77
CA PHE A 267 -1.85 8.91 -2.52
C PHE A 267 -0.84 8.89 -1.35
N SER A 268 -1.36 8.87 -0.12
CA SER A 268 -0.64 8.46 1.09
C SER A 268 -1.44 7.39 1.81
N SER A 269 -0.81 6.34 2.34
CA SER A 269 -1.50 5.34 3.16
C SER A 269 -1.70 5.78 4.61
N ARG A 270 -2.45 4.98 5.37
CA ARG A 270 -2.37 5.00 6.84
C ARG A 270 -0.95 4.67 7.31
N GLY A 271 -0.62 5.09 8.52
CA GLY A 271 0.63 4.70 9.20
C GLY A 271 0.52 3.29 9.75
N MET A 272 1.45 2.41 9.39
CA MET A 272 1.54 1.08 9.98
C MET A 272 2.70 0.97 10.94
N GLN A 273 2.47 0.25 12.03
CA GLN A 273 3.47 0.03 13.05
C GLN A 273 4.60 -0.85 12.50
N VAL A 274 5.85 -0.43 12.67
CA VAL A 274 6.99 -1.31 12.38
C VAL A 274 7.17 -2.28 13.54
N THR A 275 7.23 -3.57 13.22
CA THR A 275 7.40 -4.68 14.17
C THR A 275 8.59 -5.54 13.77
N SER A 276 9.01 -6.41 14.68
CA SER A 276 10.03 -7.43 14.42
C SER A 276 9.58 -8.55 13.48
N GLN A 277 8.26 -8.71 13.30
CA GLN A 277 7.70 -9.55 12.24
C GLN A 277 7.65 -8.78 10.92
N LYS A 278 7.94 -9.48 9.81
CA LYS A 278 7.80 -8.93 8.46
C LYS A 278 6.34 -8.58 8.17
N ARG A 279 6.12 -7.34 7.75
CA ARG A 279 4.81 -6.83 7.35
C ARG A 279 4.88 -6.26 5.94
N THR A 280 3.74 -6.20 5.27
CA THR A 280 3.60 -5.55 3.96
C THR A 280 2.75 -4.30 4.12
N GLN A 281 3.26 -3.17 3.63
CA GLN A 281 2.49 -1.93 3.52
C GLN A 281 1.87 -1.87 2.14
N TRP A 282 0.58 -1.57 2.06
CA TRP A 282 -0.13 -1.34 0.80
C TRP A 282 -0.62 0.11 0.70
N GLY A 283 -0.84 0.57 -0.52
CA GLY A 283 -1.68 1.74 -0.78
C GLY A 283 -2.05 1.86 -2.25
N GLN A 284 -3.16 2.55 -2.53
CA GLN A 284 -3.80 2.55 -3.84
C GLN A 284 -4.56 3.86 -4.13
N THR A 285 -5.08 4.01 -5.36
CA THR A 285 -5.94 5.12 -5.80
C THR A 285 -7.34 4.71 -6.29
N ILE A 286 -7.83 3.55 -5.91
CA ILE A 286 -9.17 3.02 -6.15
C ILE A 286 -10.16 3.64 -5.15
N PRO A 287 -11.18 4.39 -5.61
CA PRO A 287 -12.26 4.86 -4.74
C PRO A 287 -13.05 3.69 -4.13
N ASN A 288 -13.55 3.84 -2.89
CA ASN A 288 -14.31 2.76 -2.23
C ASN A 288 -15.51 2.26 -3.03
N ALA A 289 -16.21 3.16 -3.73
CA ALA A 289 -17.36 2.81 -4.58
C ALA A 289 -16.99 1.97 -5.81
N GLU A 290 -15.71 1.93 -6.18
CA GLU A 290 -15.19 1.23 -7.35
C GLU A 290 -14.33 0.01 -6.97
N TYR A 291 -14.06 -0.19 -5.68
CA TYR A 291 -13.22 -1.28 -5.18
C TYR A 291 -13.94 -2.62 -5.29
N ASP A 292 -13.29 -3.60 -5.93
CA ASP A 292 -13.76 -4.98 -6.01
C ASP A 292 -12.75 -5.91 -5.31
N PRO A 293 -13.13 -6.63 -4.24
CA PRO A 293 -12.20 -7.49 -3.49
C PRO A 293 -11.60 -8.63 -4.33
N VAL A 294 -12.27 -9.05 -5.40
CA VAL A 294 -11.78 -10.10 -6.30
C VAL A 294 -10.80 -9.52 -7.31
N TYR A 295 -11.15 -8.42 -7.98
CA TYR A 295 -10.29 -7.85 -9.02
C TYR A 295 -9.16 -6.98 -8.49
N ASP A 296 -9.34 -6.35 -7.34
CA ASP A 296 -8.34 -5.48 -6.72
C ASP A 296 -7.60 -6.24 -5.63
N GLY A 297 -8.29 -6.62 -4.55
CA GLY A 297 -7.68 -7.27 -3.39
C GLY A 297 -6.94 -8.56 -3.76
N TYR A 298 -7.66 -9.55 -4.27
CA TYR A 298 -7.09 -10.86 -4.57
C TYR A 298 -6.04 -10.82 -5.69
N VAL A 299 -6.30 -10.13 -6.81
CA VAL A 299 -5.35 -10.06 -7.94
C VAL A 299 -4.07 -9.33 -7.56
N LEU A 300 -4.14 -8.17 -6.89
CA LEU A 300 -2.93 -7.46 -6.46
C LEU A 300 -2.12 -8.31 -5.49
N LYS A 301 -2.77 -9.00 -4.55
CA LYS A 301 -2.10 -9.91 -3.63
C LYS A 301 -1.36 -11.02 -4.37
N LEU A 302 -2.02 -11.68 -5.33
CA LEU A 302 -1.39 -12.69 -6.19
C LEU A 302 -0.19 -12.13 -6.96
N LEU A 303 -0.31 -10.95 -7.56
CA LEU A 303 0.77 -10.30 -8.30
C LEU A 303 1.94 -9.91 -7.38
N TYR A 304 1.67 -9.56 -6.12
CA TYR A 304 2.70 -9.25 -5.15
C TYR A 304 3.44 -10.49 -4.67
N ASP A 305 2.73 -11.57 -4.38
CA ASP A 305 3.29 -12.81 -3.86
C ASP A 305 4.07 -13.60 -4.92
N LYS A 306 3.64 -13.53 -6.18
CA LYS A 306 4.38 -14.11 -7.30
C LYS A 306 5.73 -13.40 -7.47
N TRP A 307 6.83 -14.12 -7.38
CA TRP A 307 8.16 -13.60 -7.69
C TRP A 307 8.58 -14.08 -9.08
N TRP A 308 9.01 -13.18 -9.97
CA TRP A 308 9.34 -13.57 -11.35
C TRP A 308 10.67 -14.37 -11.47
N SER A 309 11.42 -14.56 -10.39
CA SER A 309 12.73 -15.24 -10.46
C SER A 309 12.68 -16.75 -10.72
N ASP A 310 11.50 -17.36 -10.83
CA ASP A 310 11.37 -18.78 -11.22
C ASP A 310 11.51 -18.99 -12.75
N SER A 311 11.86 -17.93 -13.49
CA SER A 311 12.19 -18.01 -14.92
C SER A 311 13.68 -17.78 -15.18
N LYS A 312 14.50 -18.75 -14.79
CA LYS A 312 15.85 -18.96 -15.35
C LYS A 312 15.91 -20.30 -16.05
#